data_AF-A0A0F4QKK2-F1
#
_entry.id   AF-A0A0F4QKK2-F1
#
_cell.length_a   1.000
_cell.length_b   1.000
_cell.length_c   1.000
_cell.angle_alpha   90.00
_cell.angle_beta   90.00
_cell.angle_gamma   90.00
#
_symmetry.space_group_name_H-M   'P 1'
#
loop_
_entity.id
_entity.type
_entity.pdbx_description
1 polymer ?
#
loop_
_entity_poly.entity_id
_entity_poly.type
_entity_poly.pdbx_seq_one_letter_code
_entity_poly.pdbx_strand_id
1 'polypeptide(L)'
;MIFVYQFTLDQDPAALSKTLWQQSIPHRIIHKDGVNQLWLLDERHVLMVQQILNMYLGEPDKLAQIPPASKKASGFNQAQAIKLISLYPVNVGLVLISVLVAFLTGLGSQYSSLSWFSFLPIQVSGNYLTTTHLSYLFENHQYWRLITPIFIHFSMIHIAFNLLWVWDIGRKIEKVIGSVFYLLLVLITALASNYLQYLASESPLFGGMSGVVYAIIGFAWLAPKLIPNCPDLISKPIMVFLLLWLALGYTSFFEQIGVGKIANTAHLSGLVSGLVCAYLYHLYASCQKRR
;
A
#
# COMPACT_ATOMS: atom_id res chain seq x y z
N MET A 1 21.71 6.27 -14.24
CA MET A 1 21.55 7.39 -15.20
C MET A 1 22.60 7.20 -16.29
N ILE A 2 22.20 7.30 -17.55
CA ILE A 2 23.07 7.06 -18.72
C ILE A 2 23.43 8.41 -19.32
N PHE A 3 24.72 8.70 -19.45
CA PHE A 3 25.19 9.90 -20.13
C PHE A 3 24.94 9.75 -21.63
N VAL A 4 24.39 10.79 -22.25
CA VAL A 4 24.07 10.78 -23.69
C VAL A 4 24.86 11.83 -24.46
N TYR A 5 24.90 13.07 -23.95
CA TYR A 5 25.48 14.18 -24.67
C TYR A 5 25.96 15.29 -23.73
N GLN A 6 27.00 16.01 -24.14
CA GLN A 6 27.48 17.22 -23.48
C GLN A 6 27.36 18.38 -24.46
N PHE A 7 26.66 19.43 -24.03
CA PHE A 7 26.44 20.63 -24.83
C PHE A 7 27.69 21.51 -24.83
N THR A 8 27.94 22.18 -25.95
CA THR A 8 28.92 23.27 -26.02
C THR A 8 28.36 24.54 -25.38
N LEU A 9 29.22 25.53 -25.09
CA LEU A 9 28.83 26.76 -24.35
C LEU A 9 27.77 27.61 -25.08
N ASP A 10 27.72 27.50 -26.40
CA ASP A 10 26.81 28.19 -27.32
C ASP A 10 25.50 27.44 -27.57
N GLN A 11 25.38 26.20 -27.09
CA GLN A 11 24.20 25.36 -27.30
C GLN A 11 23.21 25.48 -26.13
N ASP A 12 22.00 25.94 -26.43
CA ASP A 12 20.89 25.97 -25.47
C ASP A 12 20.13 24.63 -25.44
N PRO A 13 20.17 23.87 -24.33
CA PRO A 13 19.50 22.59 -24.23
C PRO A 13 17.97 22.69 -24.12
N ALA A 14 17.39 23.89 -23.97
CA ALA A 14 15.97 24.08 -23.71
C ALA A 14 15.06 23.50 -24.81
N ALA A 15 15.39 23.72 -26.09
CA ALA A 15 14.61 23.22 -27.22
C ALA A 15 14.61 21.68 -27.28
N LEU A 16 15.77 21.06 -27.07
CA LEU A 16 15.91 19.61 -27.00
C LEU A 16 15.14 19.05 -25.80
N SER A 17 15.30 19.64 -24.62
CA SER A 17 14.61 19.21 -23.40
C SER A 17 13.10 19.26 -23.55
N LYS A 18 12.57 20.34 -24.12
CA LYS A 18 11.15 20.51 -24.40
C LYS A 18 10.63 19.39 -25.31
N THR A 19 11.38 19.08 -26.37
CA THR A 19 11.02 18.03 -27.34
C THR A 19 11.05 16.64 -26.68
N LEU A 20 12.06 16.34 -25.87
CA LEU A 20 12.13 15.08 -25.12
C LEU A 20 10.95 14.92 -24.14
N TRP A 21 10.53 16.00 -23.47
CA TRP A 21 9.33 16.00 -22.63
C TRP A 21 8.04 15.82 -23.44
N GLN A 22 7.94 16.43 -24.63
CA GLN A 22 6.81 16.20 -25.54
C GLN A 22 6.72 14.74 -25.99
N GLN A 23 7.86 14.04 -26.07
CA GLN A 23 7.92 12.60 -26.34
C GLN A 23 7.77 11.73 -25.09
N SER A 24 7.49 12.32 -23.92
CA SER A 24 7.38 11.61 -22.63
C SER A 24 8.64 10.83 -22.24
N ILE A 25 9.83 11.34 -22.62
CA ILE A 25 11.12 10.71 -22.31
C ILE A 25 11.69 11.35 -21.05
N PRO A 26 11.77 10.61 -19.91
CA PRO A 26 12.34 11.13 -18.68
C PRO A 26 13.86 11.32 -18.85
N HIS A 27 14.31 12.55 -18.67
CA HIS A 27 15.71 12.93 -18.79
C HIS A 27 16.07 13.99 -17.76
N ARG A 28 17.37 14.21 -17.57
CA ARG A 28 17.90 15.25 -16.70
C ARG A 28 19.02 15.99 -17.41
N ILE A 29 18.99 17.32 -17.34
CA ILE A 29 20.11 18.17 -17.72
C ILE A 29 20.83 18.56 -16.44
N ILE A 30 22.11 18.26 -16.37
CA ILE A 30 22.96 18.56 -15.23
C ILE A 30 24.01 19.56 -15.69
N HIS A 31 24.17 20.66 -14.96
CA HIS A 31 25.27 21.58 -15.19
C HIS A 31 26.49 21.10 -14.40
N LYS A 32 27.58 20.77 -15.11
CA LYS A 32 28.81 20.26 -14.52
C LYS A 32 30.01 20.80 -15.28
N ASP A 33 31.02 21.27 -14.57
CA ASP A 33 32.28 21.77 -15.15
C ASP A 33 32.07 22.89 -16.20
N GLY A 34 31.08 23.76 -15.97
CA GLY A 34 30.75 24.90 -16.84
C GLY A 34 29.94 24.54 -18.09
N VAL A 35 29.58 23.27 -18.28
CA VAL A 35 28.83 22.78 -19.44
C VAL A 35 27.57 22.02 -19.02
N ASN A 36 26.57 22.00 -19.89
CA ASN A 36 25.37 21.20 -19.67
C ASN A 36 25.59 19.77 -20.16
N GLN A 37 25.03 18.79 -19.46
CA GLN A 37 25.08 17.37 -19.83
C GLN A 37 23.69 16.75 -19.80
N LEU A 38 23.33 15.99 -20.84
CA LEU A 38 22.08 15.25 -20.96
C LEU A 38 22.25 13.82 -20.42
N TRP A 39 21.41 13.46 -19.46
CA TRP A 39 21.37 12.14 -18.83
C TRP A 39 19.98 11.51 -18.92
N LEU A 40 19.93 10.20 -19.20
CA LEU A 40 18.70 9.42 -19.23
C LEU A 40 18.57 8.52 -18.01
N LEU A 41 17.33 8.24 -17.62
CA LEU A 41 17.03 7.29 -16.54
C LEU A 41 16.95 5.83 -17.04
N ASP A 42 16.68 5.63 -18.33
CA ASP A 42 16.33 4.33 -18.93
C ASP A 42 17.01 4.15 -20.29
N GLU A 43 17.70 3.01 -20.48
CA GLU A 43 18.44 2.68 -21.71
C GLU A 43 17.52 2.52 -22.93
N ARG A 44 16.26 2.15 -22.71
CA ARG A 44 15.29 1.93 -23.80
C ARG A 44 15.05 3.16 -24.65
N HIS A 45 15.29 4.36 -24.10
CA HIS A 45 15.10 5.61 -24.82
C HIS A 45 16.35 6.10 -25.55
N VAL A 46 17.52 5.46 -25.37
CA VAL A 46 18.80 5.95 -25.90
C VAL A 46 18.76 6.13 -27.42
N LEU A 47 18.25 5.15 -28.17
CA LEU A 47 18.17 5.22 -29.63
C LEU A 47 17.26 6.37 -30.10
N MET A 48 16.09 6.53 -29.48
CA MET A 48 15.16 7.60 -29.82
C MET A 48 15.74 8.98 -29.49
N VAL A 49 16.41 9.11 -28.34
CA VAL A 49 17.07 10.34 -27.92
C VAL A 49 18.23 10.68 -28.86
N GLN A 50 19.00 9.69 -29.33
CA GLN A 50 20.05 9.91 -30.32
C GLN A 50 19.48 10.42 -31.66
N GLN A 51 18.33 9.92 -32.10
CA GLN A 51 17.67 10.44 -33.31
C GLN A 51 17.24 11.90 -33.16
N ILE A 52 16.61 12.24 -32.02
CA ILE A 52 16.18 13.62 -31.73
C ILE A 52 17.39 14.54 -31.55
N LEU A 53 18.45 14.05 -30.91
CA LEU A 53 19.71 14.79 -30.75
C LEU A 53 20.38 15.07 -32.08
N ASN A 54 20.42 14.10 -33.00
CA ASN A 54 20.96 14.32 -34.35
C ASN A 54 20.15 15.39 -35.10
N MET A 55 18.83 15.40 -34.92
CA MET A 55 17.98 16.46 -35.48
C MET A 55 18.26 17.83 -34.82
N TYR A 56 18.46 17.88 -33.51
CA TYR A 56 18.86 19.09 -32.79
C TYR A 56 20.20 19.65 -33.29
N LEU A 57 21.19 18.79 -33.57
CA LEU A 57 22.51 19.22 -34.02
C LEU A 57 22.55 19.64 -35.49
N GLY A 58 21.69 19.07 -36.33
CA GLY A 58 21.64 19.38 -37.75
C GLY A 58 20.65 20.47 -38.13
N GLU A 59 19.39 20.35 -37.69
CA GLU A 59 18.28 21.19 -38.10
C GLU A 59 17.35 21.49 -36.91
N PRO A 60 17.74 22.40 -35.99
CA PRO A 60 17.03 22.66 -34.74
C PRO A 60 15.55 23.04 -34.95
N ASP A 61 15.23 23.74 -36.04
CA ASP A 61 13.88 24.20 -36.35
C ASP A 61 12.89 23.05 -36.60
N LYS A 62 13.39 21.88 -37.02
CA LYS A 62 12.56 20.69 -37.24
C LYS A 62 12.08 20.06 -35.93
N LEU A 63 12.72 20.33 -34.80
CA LEU A 63 12.27 19.83 -33.49
C LEU A 63 10.87 20.33 -33.14
N ALA A 64 10.56 21.58 -33.49
CA ALA A 64 9.24 22.17 -33.25
C ALA A 64 8.12 21.51 -34.06
N GLN A 65 8.47 20.78 -35.13
CA GLN A 65 7.53 20.06 -36.00
C GLN A 65 7.25 18.63 -35.51
N ILE A 66 8.02 18.14 -34.53
CA ILE A 66 7.78 16.82 -33.96
C ILE A 66 6.44 16.87 -33.19
N PRO A 67 5.41 16.12 -33.62
CA PRO A 67 4.14 16.12 -32.93
C PRO A 67 4.33 15.56 -31.51
N PRO A 68 3.56 16.05 -30.52
CA PRO A 68 3.60 15.48 -29.17
C PRO A 68 3.33 13.97 -29.25
N ALA A 69 4.03 13.17 -28.43
CA ALA A 69 3.72 11.76 -28.36
C ALA A 69 2.23 11.61 -28.06
N SER A 70 1.53 10.82 -28.89
CA SER A 70 0.16 10.44 -28.63
C SER A 70 0.15 9.79 -27.24
N LYS A 71 -0.37 10.50 -26.24
CA LYS A 71 -0.75 9.90 -24.97
C LYS A 71 -1.84 8.89 -25.34
N LYS A 72 -1.46 7.63 -25.59
CA LYS A 72 -2.43 6.54 -25.61
C LYS A 72 -3.13 6.67 -24.27
N ALA A 73 -4.39 7.11 -24.29
CA ALA A 73 -5.21 7.09 -23.11
C ALA A 73 -5.08 5.67 -22.56
N SER A 74 -4.57 5.53 -21.33
CA SER A 74 -4.53 4.24 -20.66
C SER A 74 -5.98 3.88 -20.31
N GLY A 75 -6.76 3.54 -21.34
CA GLY A 75 -8.07 2.96 -21.17
C GLY A 75 -7.92 1.73 -20.30
N PHE A 76 -8.91 1.49 -19.46
CA PHE A 76 -8.96 0.30 -18.62
C PHE A 76 -8.72 -0.95 -19.47
N ASN A 77 -7.55 -1.57 -19.32
CA ASN A 77 -7.21 -2.76 -20.07
C ASN A 77 -7.71 -3.98 -19.30
N GLN A 78 -8.85 -4.52 -19.74
CA GLN A 78 -9.50 -5.67 -19.12
C GLN A 78 -8.56 -6.86 -18.95
N ALA A 79 -7.67 -7.12 -19.91
CA ALA A 79 -6.70 -8.21 -19.81
C ALA A 79 -5.65 -7.97 -18.72
N GLN A 80 -5.23 -6.71 -18.52
CA GLN A 80 -4.33 -6.36 -17.41
C GLN A 80 -5.02 -6.46 -16.05
N ALA A 81 -6.30 -6.06 -15.97
CA ALA A 81 -7.08 -6.18 -14.74
C ALA A 81 -7.29 -7.66 -14.35
N ILE A 82 -7.67 -8.52 -15.30
CA ILE A 82 -7.80 -9.96 -15.08
C ILE A 82 -6.47 -10.56 -14.60
N LYS A 83 -5.35 -10.16 -15.23
CA LYS A 83 -4.02 -10.62 -14.82
C LYS A 83 -3.67 -10.21 -13.40
N LEU A 84 -3.99 -8.97 -12.98
CA LEU A 84 -3.76 -8.51 -11.61
C LEU A 84 -4.58 -9.32 -10.60
N ILE A 85 -5.87 -9.54 -10.89
CA ILE A 85 -6.77 -10.34 -10.05
C ILE A 85 -6.25 -11.78 -9.93
N SER A 86 -5.81 -12.39 -11.03
CA SER A 86 -5.30 -13.76 -11.01
C SER A 86 -3.98 -13.91 -10.24
N LEU A 87 -3.15 -12.85 -10.19
CA LEU A 87 -1.86 -12.89 -9.50
C LEU A 87 -1.97 -12.61 -8.00
N TYR A 88 -2.92 -11.76 -7.59
CA TYR A 88 -3.07 -11.31 -6.21
C TYR A 88 -4.54 -11.31 -5.75
N PRO A 89 -5.25 -12.45 -5.85
CA PRO A 89 -6.70 -12.50 -5.65
C PRO A 89 -7.11 -12.06 -4.25
N VAL A 90 -6.34 -12.43 -3.22
CA VAL A 90 -6.67 -12.07 -1.83
C VAL A 90 -6.43 -10.59 -1.62
N ASN A 91 -5.30 -10.05 -2.07
CA ASN A 91 -5.01 -8.63 -1.93
C ASN A 91 -6.06 -7.74 -2.63
N VAL A 92 -6.43 -8.09 -3.86
CA VAL A 92 -7.48 -7.38 -4.59
C VAL A 92 -8.83 -7.50 -3.86
N GLY A 93 -9.17 -8.70 -3.37
CA GLY A 93 -10.37 -8.92 -2.57
C GLY A 93 -10.43 -8.02 -1.33
N LEU A 94 -9.34 -7.92 -0.57
CA LEU A 94 -9.27 -7.07 0.63
C LEU A 94 -9.48 -5.59 0.30
N VAL A 95 -8.88 -5.10 -0.79
CA VAL A 95 -9.06 -3.72 -1.25
C VAL A 95 -10.52 -3.47 -1.64
N LEU A 96 -11.11 -4.34 -2.46
CA LEU A 96 -12.48 -4.18 -2.94
C LEU A 96 -13.50 -4.25 -1.80
N ILE A 97 -13.34 -5.21 -0.88
CA ILE A 97 -14.23 -5.35 0.30
C ILE A 97 -14.08 -4.13 1.21
N SER A 98 -12.86 -3.63 1.45
CA SER A 98 -12.65 -2.44 2.28
C SER A 98 -13.34 -1.20 1.69
N VAL A 99 -13.23 -1.00 0.37
CA VAL A 99 -13.89 0.11 -0.33
C VAL A 99 -15.41 -0.04 -0.27
N LEU A 100 -15.94 -1.25 -0.49
CA LEU A 100 -17.37 -1.53 -0.40
C LEU A 100 -17.90 -1.27 1.02
N VAL A 101 -17.23 -1.77 2.06
CA VAL A 101 -17.65 -1.56 3.46
C VAL A 101 -17.55 -0.09 3.83
N ALA A 102 -16.50 0.63 3.41
CA ALA A 102 -16.40 2.07 3.63
C ALA A 102 -17.55 2.85 2.98
N PHE A 103 -17.98 2.45 1.78
CA PHE A 103 -19.15 3.03 1.13
C PHE A 103 -20.45 2.71 1.89
N LEU A 104 -20.70 1.44 2.21
CA LEU A 104 -21.91 0.98 2.91
C LEU A 104 -22.06 1.58 4.31
N THR A 105 -20.94 1.84 4.98
CA THR A 105 -20.94 2.44 6.33
C THR A 105 -20.89 3.96 6.29
N GLY A 106 -20.79 4.59 5.10
CA GLY A 106 -20.60 6.03 4.97
C GLY A 106 -19.38 6.53 5.74
N LEU A 107 -18.27 5.79 5.69
CA LEU A 107 -17.09 6.00 6.54
C LEU A 107 -17.42 6.04 8.05
N GLY A 108 -18.28 5.11 8.50
CA GLY A 108 -18.72 5.02 9.89
C GLY A 108 -19.81 5.99 10.33
N SER A 109 -20.31 6.86 9.44
CA SER A 109 -21.45 7.74 9.75
C SER A 109 -22.80 7.00 9.78
N GLN A 110 -22.92 5.88 9.07
CA GLN A 110 -24.15 5.08 9.02
C GLN A 110 -24.10 3.93 10.05
N TYR A 111 -24.53 4.21 11.28
CA TYR A 111 -24.47 3.24 12.40
C TYR A 111 -25.19 1.93 12.13
N SER A 112 -26.33 1.94 11.41
CA SER A 112 -27.08 0.73 11.07
C SER A 112 -26.24 -0.24 10.22
N SER A 113 -25.55 0.27 9.19
CA SER A 113 -24.65 -0.52 8.35
C SER A 113 -23.35 -0.87 9.08
N LEU A 114 -22.78 0.09 9.81
CA LEU A 114 -21.56 -0.10 10.61
C LEU A 114 -21.70 -1.23 11.61
N SER A 115 -22.87 -1.31 12.26
CA SER A 115 -23.20 -2.33 13.26
C SER A 115 -23.13 -3.75 12.70
N TRP A 116 -23.25 -3.99 11.39
CA TRP A 116 -23.10 -5.34 10.83
C TRP A 116 -21.65 -5.83 10.78
N PHE A 117 -20.70 -4.90 10.67
CA PHE A 117 -19.28 -5.20 10.51
C PHE A 117 -18.49 -5.03 11.81
N SER A 118 -19.05 -4.35 12.81
CA SER A 118 -18.41 -4.06 14.09
C SER A 118 -18.19 -5.32 14.93
N PHE A 119 -17.25 -5.24 15.88
CA PHE A 119 -16.90 -6.39 16.72
C PHE A 119 -18.07 -6.80 17.62
N LEU A 120 -18.77 -5.83 18.20
CA LEU A 120 -20.04 -6.05 18.89
C LEU A 120 -21.16 -5.32 18.14
N PRO A 121 -22.41 -5.85 18.15
CA PRO A 121 -23.56 -5.09 17.70
C PRO A 121 -23.65 -3.73 18.40
N ILE A 122 -23.73 -2.68 17.60
CA ILE A 122 -23.91 -1.31 18.07
C ILE A 122 -25.39 -0.97 17.99
N GLN A 123 -25.93 -0.45 19.08
CA GLN A 123 -27.28 0.09 19.16
C GLN A 123 -27.21 1.59 19.52
N VAL A 124 -28.06 2.39 18.90
CA VAL A 124 -28.18 3.82 19.18
C VAL A 124 -29.40 4.01 20.08
N SER A 125 -29.18 4.45 21.32
CA SER A 125 -30.25 4.77 22.27
C SER A 125 -30.15 6.25 22.64
N GLY A 126 -30.96 7.08 21.98
CA GLY A 126 -30.83 8.53 22.06
C GLY A 126 -29.46 9.00 21.56
N ASN A 127 -28.70 9.66 22.44
CA ASN A 127 -27.35 10.16 22.14
C ASN A 127 -26.22 9.21 22.53
N TYR A 128 -26.54 7.99 22.99
CA TYR A 128 -25.55 7.02 23.46
C TYR A 128 -25.45 5.83 22.51
N LEU A 129 -24.22 5.35 22.35
CA LEU A 129 -23.95 4.06 21.72
C LEU A 129 -23.84 3.00 22.81
N THR A 130 -24.67 1.98 22.71
CA THR A 130 -24.63 0.82 23.60
C THR A 130 -24.22 -0.42 22.81
N THR A 131 -23.58 -1.36 23.50
CA THR A 131 -23.19 -2.65 22.94
C THR A 131 -23.60 -3.79 23.84
N THR A 132 -23.62 -4.98 23.26
CA THR A 132 -23.85 -6.23 23.99
C THR A 132 -22.55 -6.75 24.61
N HIS A 133 -22.59 -7.98 25.12
CA HIS A 133 -21.41 -8.73 25.54
C HIS A 133 -20.90 -9.66 24.44
N LEU A 134 -19.68 -10.16 24.60
CA LEU A 134 -19.05 -11.09 23.67
C LEU A 134 -19.85 -12.40 23.50
N SER A 135 -20.54 -12.88 24.54
CA SER A 135 -21.34 -14.12 24.47
C SER A 135 -22.46 -14.05 23.42
N TYR A 136 -23.01 -12.86 23.19
CA TYR A 136 -24.05 -12.60 22.19
C TYR A 136 -23.64 -13.06 20.80
N LEU A 137 -22.35 -12.91 20.43
CA LEU A 137 -21.84 -13.35 19.13
C LEU A 137 -21.98 -14.86 18.96
N PHE A 138 -21.71 -15.63 20.01
CA PHE A 138 -21.76 -17.08 19.99
C PHE A 138 -23.21 -17.58 20.04
N GLU A 139 -24.04 -16.96 20.88
CA GLU A 139 -25.46 -17.27 21.03
C GLU A 139 -26.25 -17.02 19.75
N ASN A 140 -25.85 -16.03 18.93
CA ASN A 140 -26.54 -15.62 17.71
C ASN A 140 -25.76 -15.95 16.42
N HIS A 141 -24.73 -16.79 16.50
CA HIS A 141 -23.92 -17.25 15.37
C HIS A 141 -23.27 -16.11 14.54
N GLN A 142 -22.92 -14.98 15.17
CA GLN A 142 -22.35 -13.80 14.51
C GLN A 142 -20.82 -13.82 14.44
N TYR A 143 -20.23 -14.96 14.08
CA TYR A 143 -18.78 -15.18 14.11
C TYR A 143 -17.97 -14.29 13.15
N TRP A 144 -18.59 -13.81 12.08
CA TRP A 144 -17.94 -12.92 11.12
C TRP A 144 -17.42 -11.64 11.78
N ARG A 145 -18.04 -11.19 12.88
CA ARG A 145 -17.66 -10.01 13.66
C ARG A 145 -16.27 -10.08 14.26
N LEU A 146 -15.69 -11.28 14.37
CA LEU A 146 -14.31 -11.45 14.80
C LEU A 146 -13.31 -11.01 13.71
N ILE A 147 -13.75 -10.96 12.45
CA ILE A 147 -12.93 -10.63 11.28
C ILE A 147 -13.31 -9.28 10.68
N THR A 148 -14.61 -9.03 10.46
CA THR A 148 -15.11 -7.89 9.68
C THR A 148 -14.70 -6.49 10.15
N PRO A 149 -14.34 -6.23 11.42
CA PRO A 149 -13.90 -4.90 11.82
C PRO A 149 -12.68 -4.41 11.04
N ILE A 150 -11.86 -5.30 10.48
CA ILE A 150 -10.71 -4.90 9.63
C ILE A 150 -11.15 -4.09 8.40
N PHE A 151 -12.40 -4.20 7.95
CA PHE A 151 -12.89 -3.52 6.75
C PHE A 151 -13.51 -2.14 7.03
N ILE A 152 -13.82 -1.82 8.29
CA ILE A 152 -14.42 -0.54 8.69
C ILE A 152 -13.37 0.57 8.60
N HIS A 153 -13.71 1.71 8.01
CA HIS A 153 -12.84 2.89 8.02
C HIS A 153 -13.65 4.16 8.30
N PHE A 154 -13.07 5.08 9.06
CA PHE A 154 -13.76 6.28 9.58
C PHE A 154 -13.42 7.59 8.84
N SER A 155 -12.53 7.54 7.84
CA SER A 155 -12.21 8.70 7.01
C SER A 155 -11.55 8.27 5.70
N MET A 156 -11.59 9.15 4.68
CA MET A 156 -10.95 8.90 3.38
C MET A 156 -9.44 8.74 3.51
N ILE A 157 -8.78 9.55 4.34
CA ILE A 157 -7.34 9.43 4.60
C ILE A 157 -7.01 8.11 5.29
N HIS A 158 -7.83 7.66 6.23
CA HIS A 158 -7.60 6.40 6.95
C HIS A 158 -7.64 5.20 6.00
N ILE A 159 -8.68 5.09 5.15
CA ILE A 159 -8.75 4.01 4.15
C ILE A 159 -7.65 4.12 3.11
N ALA A 160 -7.36 5.32 2.58
CA ALA A 160 -6.32 5.50 1.58
C ALA A 160 -4.94 5.07 2.11
N PHE A 161 -4.60 5.46 3.34
CA PHE A 161 -3.33 5.09 3.96
C PHE A 161 -3.23 3.59 4.20
N ASN A 162 -4.28 2.95 4.73
CA ASN A 162 -4.26 1.50 4.96
C ASN A 162 -4.17 0.72 3.64
N LEU A 163 -4.98 1.08 2.65
CA LEU A 163 -5.02 0.37 1.37
C LEU A 163 -3.76 0.59 0.54
N LEU A 164 -3.05 1.71 0.70
CA LEU A 164 -1.73 1.90 0.11
C LEU A 164 -0.76 0.79 0.53
N TRP A 165 -0.68 0.51 1.83
CA TRP A 165 0.26 -0.49 2.36
C TRP A 165 -0.21 -1.92 2.10
N VAL A 166 -1.52 -2.18 2.24
CA VAL A 166 -2.10 -3.47 1.84
C VAL A 166 -1.78 -3.72 0.37
N TRP A 167 -1.99 -2.76 -0.53
CA TRP A 167 -1.73 -2.92 -1.95
C TRP A 167 -0.25 -3.10 -2.30
N ASP A 168 0.65 -2.24 -1.78
CA ASP A 168 2.05 -2.30 -2.17
C ASP A 168 2.77 -3.52 -1.54
N ILE A 169 2.72 -3.64 -0.21
CA ILE A 169 3.48 -4.65 0.52
C ILE A 169 2.73 -5.98 0.49
N GLY A 170 1.40 -5.97 0.63
CA GLY A 170 0.59 -7.19 0.64
C GLY A 170 0.69 -8.00 -0.66
N ARG A 171 0.71 -7.36 -1.84
CA ARG A 171 0.93 -8.08 -3.12
C ARG A 171 2.31 -8.74 -3.20
N LYS A 172 3.35 -8.07 -2.67
CA LYS A 172 4.71 -8.66 -2.62
C LYS A 172 4.72 -9.91 -1.76
N ILE A 173 4.04 -9.87 -0.60
CA ILE A 173 3.91 -11.04 0.29
C ILE A 173 3.09 -12.14 -0.38
N GLU A 174 1.90 -11.84 -0.91
CA GLU A 174 1.05 -12.82 -1.59
C GLU A 174 1.80 -13.52 -2.73
N LYS A 175 2.64 -12.79 -3.46
CA LYS A 175 3.50 -13.37 -4.49
C LYS A 175 4.53 -14.36 -3.96
N VAL A 176 5.09 -14.10 -2.77
CA VAL A 176 6.18 -14.89 -2.18
C VAL A 176 5.66 -16.13 -1.47
N ILE A 177 4.53 -16.02 -0.75
CA ILE A 177 4.00 -17.12 0.06
C ILE A 177 2.74 -17.77 -0.52
N GLY A 178 2.18 -17.21 -1.59
CA GLY A 178 0.92 -17.64 -2.19
C GLY A 178 -0.32 -17.14 -1.45
N SER A 179 -1.44 -17.14 -2.16
CA SER A 179 -2.73 -16.61 -1.68
C SER A 179 -3.25 -17.30 -0.43
N VAL A 180 -3.06 -18.61 -0.28
CA VAL A 180 -3.54 -19.35 0.91
C VAL A 180 -2.84 -18.87 2.18
N PHE A 181 -1.52 -18.81 2.20
CA PHE A 181 -0.77 -18.36 3.37
C PHE A 181 -0.95 -16.86 3.63
N TYR A 182 -1.10 -16.05 2.59
CA TYR A 182 -1.43 -14.65 2.75
C TYR A 182 -2.83 -14.45 3.35
N LEU A 183 -3.82 -15.24 2.94
CA LEU A 183 -5.15 -15.23 3.55
C LEU A 183 -5.10 -15.66 5.02
N LEU A 184 -4.35 -16.72 5.35
CA LEU A 184 -4.16 -17.16 6.74
C LEU A 184 -3.51 -16.07 7.61
N LEU A 185 -2.47 -15.40 7.11
CA LEU A 185 -1.84 -14.26 7.78
C LEU A 185 -2.87 -13.18 8.12
N VAL A 186 -3.74 -12.84 7.16
CA VAL A 186 -4.79 -11.83 7.33
C VAL A 186 -5.84 -12.29 8.34
N LEU A 187 -6.32 -13.54 8.26
CA LEU A 187 -7.34 -14.07 9.18
C LEU A 187 -6.82 -14.18 10.61
N ILE A 188 -5.61 -14.70 10.82
CA ILE A 188 -4.97 -14.79 12.14
C ILE A 188 -4.82 -13.39 12.74
N THR A 189 -4.36 -12.45 11.92
CA THR A 189 -4.18 -11.05 12.35
C THR A 189 -5.52 -10.39 12.66
N ALA A 190 -6.54 -10.59 11.85
CA ALA A 190 -7.88 -10.03 12.07
C ALA A 190 -8.44 -10.51 13.42
N LEU A 191 -8.36 -11.81 13.70
CA LEU A 191 -8.77 -12.37 14.99
C LEU A 191 -7.99 -11.75 16.16
N ALA A 192 -6.65 -11.80 16.10
CA ALA A 192 -5.80 -11.35 17.20
C ALA A 192 -5.95 -9.85 17.45
N SER A 193 -5.90 -9.03 16.40
CA SER A 193 -5.95 -7.57 16.51
C SER A 193 -7.32 -7.06 16.93
N ASN A 194 -8.40 -7.60 16.38
CA ASN A 194 -9.75 -7.20 16.79
C ASN A 194 -10.06 -7.61 18.23
N TYR A 195 -9.70 -8.85 18.61
CA TYR A 195 -9.96 -9.34 19.96
C TYR A 195 -9.15 -8.59 21.02
N LEU A 196 -7.85 -8.37 20.79
CA LEU A 196 -7.01 -7.63 21.75
C LEU A 196 -7.38 -6.14 21.80
N GLN A 197 -7.78 -5.54 20.67
CA GLN A 197 -8.29 -4.17 20.66
C GLN A 197 -9.61 -4.07 21.43
N TYR A 198 -10.51 -5.04 21.29
CA TYR A 198 -11.74 -5.10 22.08
C TYR A 198 -11.47 -5.13 23.59
N LEU A 199 -10.51 -5.95 24.05
CA LEU A 199 -10.16 -6.02 25.47
C LEU A 199 -9.53 -4.72 26.00
N ALA A 200 -8.85 -3.96 25.14
CA ALA A 200 -8.12 -2.75 25.52
C ALA A 200 -8.91 -1.45 25.29
N SER A 201 -10.02 -1.50 24.57
CA SER A 201 -10.78 -0.30 24.20
C SER A 201 -12.02 -0.11 25.05
N GLU A 202 -12.24 1.12 25.51
CA GLU A 202 -13.48 1.54 26.15
C GLU A 202 -14.57 1.90 25.13
N SER A 203 -14.23 1.97 23.83
CA SER A 203 -15.14 2.35 22.76
C SER A 203 -15.42 1.15 21.84
N PRO A 204 -16.69 0.94 21.47
CA PRO A 204 -17.03 -0.07 20.47
C PRO A 204 -16.68 0.36 19.03
N LEU A 205 -16.32 1.63 18.84
CA LEU A 205 -15.97 2.21 17.55
C LEU A 205 -14.48 2.04 17.29
N PHE A 206 -14.10 0.85 16.84
CA PHE A 206 -12.79 0.60 16.25
C PHE A 206 -12.94 -0.22 14.96
N GLY A 207 -11.93 -0.14 14.12
CA GLY A 207 -11.91 -0.83 12.84
C GLY A 207 -10.85 -0.28 11.91
N GLY A 208 -10.54 -1.06 10.89
CA GLY A 208 -9.59 -0.70 9.84
C GLY A 208 -8.55 -1.77 9.61
N MET A 209 -7.97 -1.74 8.41
CA MET A 209 -6.96 -2.71 8.01
C MET A 209 -5.61 -2.46 8.69
N SER A 210 -5.49 -1.49 9.59
CA SER A 210 -4.21 -1.09 10.16
C SER A 210 -3.52 -2.20 10.98
N GLY A 211 -4.27 -3.04 11.71
CA GLY A 211 -3.72 -4.26 12.33
C GLY A 211 -3.10 -5.20 11.28
N VAL A 212 -3.78 -5.37 10.13
CA VAL A 212 -3.25 -6.12 8.98
C VAL A 212 -2.04 -5.43 8.36
N VAL A 213 -2.02 -4.09 8.26
CA VAL A 213 -0.85 -3.31 7.81
C VAL A 213 0.36 -3.59 8.70
N TYR A 214 0.18 -3.58 10.02
CA TYR A 214 1.26 -3.89 10.94
C TYR A 214 1.72 -5.35 10.84
N ALA A 215 0.81 -6.30 10.58
CA ALA A 215 1.20 -7.68 10.30
C ALA A 215 1.99 -7.83 9.01
N ILE A 216 1.57 -7.20 7.91
CA ILE A 216 2.32 -7.31 6.64
C ILE A 216 3.69 -6.65 6.74
N ILE A 217 3.87 -5.55 7.49
CA ILE A 217 5.21 -4.96 7.64
C ILE A 217 6.10 -5.80 8.57
N GLY A 218 5.55 -6.38 9.64
CA GLY A 218 6.27 -7.32 10.51
C GLY A 218 6.73 -8.55 9.72
N PHE A 219 5.81 -9.12 8.93
CA PHE A 219 6.13 -10.22 8.04
C PHE A 219 7.19 -9.82 7.01
N ALA A 220 7.01 -8.70 6.32
CA ALA A 220 7.90 -8.21 5.27
C ALA A 220 9.33 -7.92 5.76
N TRP A 221 9.49 -7.59 7.04
CA TRP A 221 10.81 -7.36 7.63
C TRP A 221 11.52 -8.62 8.09
N LEU A 222 10.77 -9.59 8.62
CA LEU A 222 11.37 -10.82 9.14
C LEU A 222 11.57 -11.88 8.05
N ALA A 223 10.65 -12.00 7.10
CA ALA A 223 10.68 -13.05 6.07
C ALA A 223 11.98 -13.06 5.23
N PRO A 224 12.52 -11.93 4.73
CA PRO A 224 13.78 -11.92 3.98
C PRO A 224 15.00 -12.40 4.78
N LYS A 225 14.93 -12.32 6.12
CA LYS A 225 16.01 -12.77 7.02
C LYS A 225 15.96 -14.26 7.32
N LEU A 226 14.78 -14.87 7.22
CA LEU A 226 14.56 -16.27 7.56
C LEU A 226 14.47 -17.18 6.32
N ILE A 227 13.95 -16.67 5.21
CA ILE A 227 13.63 -17.48 4.03
C ILE A 227 14.72 -17.28 2.97
N PRO A 228 15.48 -18.33 2.61
CA PRO A 228 16.49 -18.23 1.56
C PRO A 228 15.89 -17.77 0.23
N ASN A 229 16.56 -16.86 -0.46
CA ASN A 229 16.15 -16.25 -1.74
C ASN A 229 14.85 -15.43 -1.69
N CYS A 230 14.34 -15.08 -0.52
CA CYS A 230 13.24 -14.13 -0.41
C CYS A 230 13.75 -12.71 -0.73
N PRO A 231 13.14 -11.98 -1.68
CA PRO A 231 13.52 -10.60 -1.96
C PRO A 231 13.17 -9.69 -0.78
N ASP A 232 13.78 -8.51 -0.72
CA ASP A 232 13.35 -7.47 0.20
C ASP A 232 11.90 -7.05 -0.09
N LEU A 233 11.06 -7.12 0.93
CA LEU A 233 9.61 -6.86 0.81
C LEU A 233 9.22 -5.45 1.26
N ILE A 234 10.05 -4.81 2.08
CA ILE A 234 9.84 -3.46 2.62
C ILE A 234 11.18 -2.72 2.71
N SER A 235 11.17 -1.42 2.37
CA SER A 235 12.38 -0.60 2.48
C SER A 235 12.61 -0.14 3.92
N LYS A 236 13.87 0.05 4.31
CA LYS A 236 14.22 0.55 5.66
C LYS A 236 13.52 1.88 6.02
N PRO A 237 13.46 2.90 5.12
CA PRO A 237 12.76 4.15 5.45
C PRO A 237 11.27 3.96 5.74
N ILE A 238 10.58 3.11 4.96
CA ILE A 238 9.15 2.82 5.17
C ILE A 238 8.93 2.11 6.50
N MET A 239 9.79 1.14 6.83
CA MET A 239 9.73 0.46 8.13
C MET A 239 9.91 1.44 9.30
N VAL A 240 10.94 2.29 9.24
CA VAL A 240 11.17 3.31 10.28
C VAL A 240 9.97 4.25 10.39
N PHE A 241 9.43 4.72 9.27
CA PHE A 241 8.26 5.58 9.25
C PHE A 241 7.05 4.92 9.94
N LEU A 242 6.74 3.66 9.65
CA LEU A 242 5.59 2.97 10.25
C LEU A 242 5.80 2.61 11.73
N LEU A 243 7.04 2.37 12.18
CA LEU A 243 7.35 2.19 13.60
C LEU A 243 7.27 3.51 14.37
N LEU A 244 7.73 4.62 13.78
CA LEU A 244 7.53 5.95 14.36
C LEU A 244 6.05 6.30 14.42
N TRP A 245 5.28 6.00 13.36
CA TRP A 245 3.83 6.15 13.36
C TRP A 245 3.16 5.35 14.49
N LEU A 246 3.63 4.12 14.75
CA LEU A 246 3.14 3.29 15.86
C LEU A 246 3.45 3.95 17.21
N ALA A 247 4.70 4.38 17.40
CA ALA A 247 5.14 5.00 18.65
C ALA A 247 4.38 6.31 18.93
N LEU A 248 4.20 7.16 17.91
CA LEU A 248 3.38 8.37 18.01
C LEU A 248 1.92 8.05 18.30
N GLY A 249 1.40 6.93 17.80
CA GLY A 249 0.07 6.43 18.09
C GLY A 249 -0.20 6.29 19.59
N TYR A 250 0.79 5.82 20.37
CA TYR A 250 0.69 5.68 21.82
C TYR A 250 0.72 7.02 22.59
N THR A 251 0.97 8.13 21.90
CA THR A 251 0.93 9.48 22.49
C THR A 251 -0.39 10.17 22.16
N SER A 252 -0.70 11.27 22.83
CA SER A 252 -1.88 12.09 22.53
C SER A 252 -1.71 12.96 21.27
N PHE A 253 -0.62 12.81 20.50
CA PHE A 253 -0.34 13.63 19.32
C PHE A 253 -1.51 13.65 18.31
N PHE A 254 -2.03 12.48 17.94
CA PHE A 254 -3.12 12.36 16.96
C PHE A 254 -4.46 12.90 17.49
N GLU A 255 -4.69 12.79 18.80
CA GLU A 255 -5.85 13.41 19.45
C GLU A 255 -5.76 14.94 19.39
N GLN A 256 -4.58 15.51 19.68
CA GLN A 256 -4.34 16.95 19.66
C GLN A 256 -4.52 17.59 18.28
N ILE A 257 -4.20 16.86 17.20
CA ILE A 257 -4.37 17.34 15.82
C ILE A 257 -5.74 16.95 15.21
N GLY A 258 -6.68 16.43 16.01
CA GLY A 258 -8.06 16.16 15.58
C GLY A 258 -8.25 14.88 14.76
N VAL A 259 -7.27 13.96 14.75
CA VAL A 259 -7.37 12.66 14.06
C VAL A 259 -8.08 11.62 14.93
N GLY A 260 -8.13 11.85 16.26
CA GLY A 260 -8.78 10.98 17.23
C GLY A 260 -7.85 9.90 17.80
N LYS A 261 -8.42 9.01 18.64
CA LYS A 261 -7.68 7.93 19.29
C LYS A 261 -7.30 6.84 18.29
N ILE A 262 -6.01 6.49 18.28
CA ILE A 262 -5.47 5.42 17.44
C ILE A 262 -5.62 4.07 18.15
N ALA A 263 -6.04 3.04 17.40
CA ALA A 263 -6.16 1.67 17.88
C ALA A 263 -4.79 0.97 18.02
N ASN A 264 -3.95 1.45 18.95
CA ASN A 264 -2.56 0.98 19.06
C ASN A 264 -2.44 -0.49 19.45
N THR A 265 -3.38 -1.01 20.24
CA THR A 265 -3.38 -2.44 20.59
C THR A 265 -3.59 -3.30 19.36
N ALA A 266 -4.48 -2.90 18.44
CA ALA A 266 -4.63 -3.56 17.14
C ALA A 266 -3.35 -3.50 16.31
N HIS A 267 -2.65 -2.35 16.30
CA HIS A 267 -1.40 -2.20 15.56
C HIS A 267 -0.28 -3.09 16.12
N LEU A 268 -0.05 -3.06 17.44
CA LEU A 268 1.01 -3.82 18.08
C LEU A 268 0.77 -5.33 17.96
N SER A 269 -0.46 -5.78 18.23
CA SER A 269 -0.83 -7.18 18.07
C SER A 269 -0.75 -7.64 16.61
N GLY A 270 -1.08 -6.77 15.66
CA GLY A 270 -0.85 -7.00 14.23
C GLY A 270 0.63 -7.22 13.92
N LEU A 271 1.52 -6.32 14.38
CA LEU A 271 2.96 -6.44 14.18
C LEU A 271 3.49 -7.77 14.70
N VAL A 272 3.12 -8.12 15.94
CA VAL A 272 3.50 -9.40 16.56
C VAL A 272 2.95 -10.59 15.76
N SER A 273 1.69 -10.54 15.33
CA SER A 273 1.09 -11.60 14.50
C SER A 273 1.84 -11.81 13.19
N GLY A 274 2.25 -10.73 12.53
CA GLY A 274 3.07 -10.77 11.32
C GLY A 274 4.43 -11.42 11.51
N LEU A 275 5.14 -11.06 12.59
CA LEU A 275 6.42 -11.66 12.97
C LEU A 275 6.28 -13.16 13.24
N VAL A 276 5.27 -13.55 14.02
CA VAL A 276 4.98 -14.95 14.32
C VAL A 276 4.66 -15.72 13.03
N CYS A 277 3.81 -15.18 12.16
CA CYS A 277 3.46 -15.84 10.90
C CYS A 277 4.67 -16.00 9.96
N ALA A 278 5.58 -15.02 9.91
CA ALA A 278 6.83 -15.15 9.14
C ALA A 278 7.70 -16.28 9.67
N TYR A 279 7.82 -16.42 10.98
CA TYR A 279 8.56 -17.51 11.61
C TYR A 279 7.90 -18.87 11.35
N LEU A 280 6.59 -18.99 11.52
CA LEU A 280 5.84 -20.22 11.25
C LEU A 280 5.95 -20.64 9.77
N TYR A 281 5.85 -19.70 8.84
CA TYR A 281 6.02 -19.98 7.42
C TYR A 281 7.45 -20.45 7.11
N HIS A 282 8.46 -19.87 7.75
CA HIS A 282 9.84 -20.34 7.64
C HIS A 282 9.99 -21.80 8.10
N LEU A 283 9.39 -22.19 9.23
CA LEU A 283 9.41 -23.57 9.72
C LEU A 283 8.74 -24.53 8.71
N TYR A 284 7.56 -24.15 8.22
CA TYR A 284 6.84 -24.91 7.19
C TYR A 284 7.69 -25.11 5.92
N ALA A 285 8.26 -24.02 5.39
CA ALA A 285 9.07 -24.05 4.18
C ALA A 285 10.36 -24.88 4.36
N SER A 286 10.93 -24.86 5.56
CA SER A 286 12.13 -25.66 5.90
C SER A 286 11.82 -27.15 5.98
N CYS A 287 10.64 -27.54 6.47
CA CYS A 287 10.18 -28.94 6.50
C CYS A 287 9.90 -29.48 5.09
N GLN A 288 9.33 -28.65 4.21
CA GLN A 288 9.06 -29.03 2.81
C GLN A 288 10.35 -29.34 2.03
N LYS A 289 11.43 -28.56 2.22
CA LYS A 289 12.72 -28.77 1.55
C LYS A 289 13.48 -30.03 2.00
N ARG A 290 13.08 -30.65 3.11
CA ARG A 290 13.70 -31.87 3.65
C ARG A 290 13.02 -33.16 3.18
N ARG A 291 11.90 -33.06 2.48
CA ARG A 291 11.20 -34.18 1.83
C ARG A 291 11.56 -34.23 0.35
#